data_AF-A0A382BI03-F1
#
_entry.id   AF-A0A382BI03-F1
#
_cell.length_a   1.000
_cell.length_b   1.000
_cell.length_c   1.000
_cell.angle_alpha   90.00
_cell.angle_beta   90.00
_cell.angle_gamma   90.00
#
_symmetry.space_group_name_H-M   'P 1'
#
loop_
_entity.id
_entity.type
_entity.pdbx_description
1 polymer ?
#
loop_
_entity_poly.entity_id
_entity_poly.type
_entity_poly.pdbx_seq_one_letter_code
_entity_poly.pdbx_strand_id
1 'polypeptide(L)'
;MSARNETPHKVIQMLGQKKCNGSWEESSENLTMDQVKKLAEDQKDRLTGANLYARSREIMGTCVSMRVNVEGMAPKDALQAMSEGRFSEHFS
;
A
#
# COMPACT_ATOMS: atom_id res chain seq x y z
N MET A 1 -4.72 -22.49 -9.38
CA MET A 1 -4.04 -21.52 -8.48
C MET A 1 -5.12 -20.63 -7.89
N SER A 2 -5.15 -20.46 -6.57
CA SER A 2 -6.26 -19.78 -5.87
C SER A 2 -6.55 -18.41 -6.51
N ALA A 3 -7.82 -18.13 -6.82
CA ALA A 3 -8.33 -16.86 -7.36
C ALA A 3 -8.31 -15.72 -6.31
N ARG A 4 -7.23 -15.64 -5.54
CA ARG A 4 -7.03 -14.62 -4.51
C ARG A 4 -6.75 -13.30 -5.22
N ASN A 5 -7.61 -12.33 -4.96
CA ASN A 5 -7.53 -10.99 -5.54
C ASN A 5 -7.61 -9.93 -4.43
N GLU A 6 -7.52 -10.33 -3.16
CA GLU A 6 -7.56 -9.41 -2.03
C GLU A 6 -6.33 -8.49 -2.02
N THR A 7 -6.50 -7.29 -1.47
CA THR A 7 -5.45 -6.26 -1.41
C THR A 7 -4.11 -6.79 -0.86
N PRO A 8 -4.06 -7.56 0.24
CA PRO A 8 -2.79 -8.12 0.72
C PRO A 8 -2.11 -9.03 -0.31
N HIS A 9 -2.89 -9.83 -1.04
CA HIS A 9 -2.34 -10.71 -2.06
C HIS A 9 -1.75 -9.92 -3.23
N LYS A 10 -2.40 -8.83 -3.62
CA LYS A 10 -1.90 -7.93 -4.67
C LYS A 10 -0.65 -7.18 -4.28
N VAL A 11 -0.54 -6.76 -3.02
CA VAL A 11 0.69 -6.17 -2.47
C VAL A 11 1.84 -7.18 -2.54
N ILE A 12 1.62 -8.43 -2.12
CA ILE A 12 2.64 -9.51 -2.22
C ILE A 12 3.08 -9.73 -3.67
N GLN A 13 2.13 -9.77 -4.62
CA GLN A 13 2.42 -9.92 -6.06
C GLN A 13 3.23 -8.74 -6.61
N MET A 14 2.89 -7.51 -6.23
CA MET A 14 3.61 -6.30 -6.64
C MET A 14 5.06 -6.31 -6.17
N LEU A 15 5.29 -6.79 -4.94
CA LEU A 15 6.62 -6.89 -4.34
C LEU A 15 7.42 -8.12 -4.84
N GLY A 16 6.80 -9.01 -5.60
CA GLY A 16 7.43 -10.26 -6.06
C GLY A 16 7.74 -11.24 -4.92
N GLN A 17 7.09 -11.11 -3.77
CA GLN A 17 7.36 -11.92 -2.58
C GLN A 17 6.44 -13.15 -2.51
N LYS A 18 6.81 -14.13 -1.67
CA LYS A 18 5.95 -15.29 -1.35
C LYS A 18 5.14 -15.11 -0.08
N LYS A 19 5.65 -14.31 0.85
CA LYS A 19 5.08 -13.96 2.16
C LYS A 19 5.55 -12.56 2.54
N CYS A 20 4.83 -11.88 3.42
CA CYS A 20 5.28 -10.62 4.01
C CYS A 20 5.95 -10.84 5.37
N ASN A 21 6.35 -9.73 5.97
CA ASN A 21 7.15 -9.66 7.19
C ASN A 21 6.50 -10.29 8.42
N GLY A 22 7.29 -11.08 9.14
CA GLY A 22 6.90 -11.74 10.38
C GLY A 22 6.83 -10.77 11.56
N SER A 23 7.73 -9.79 11.60
CA SER A 23 7.81 -8.76 12.64
C SER A 23 8.15 -7.38 12.07
N TRP A 24 8.17 -6.35 12.93
CA TRP A 24 8.55 -4.99 12.51
C TRP A 24 10.07 -4.87 12.32
N GLU A 25 10.84 -5.64 13.07
CA GLU A 25 12.29 -5.73 12.99
C GLU A 25 12.75 -6.39 11.68
N GLU A 26 11.97 -7.33 11.17
CA GLU A 26 12.21 -8.00 9.87
C GLU A 26 11.68 -7.19 8.68
N SER A 27 11.07 -6.01 8.90
CA SER A 27 10.38 -5.25 7.87
C SER A 27 11.33 -4.65 6.82
N SER A 28 11.53 -5.37 5.71
CA SER A 28 12.46 -4.97 4.64
C SER A 28 11.76 -4.44 3.38
N GLU A 29 10.52 -4.85 3.15
CA GLU A 29 9.75 -4.58 1.95
C GLU A 29 9.23 -3.15 1.96
N ASN A 30 9.24 -2.54 0.79
CA ASN A 30 8.82 -1.17 0.60
C ASN A 30 8.01 -1.02 -0.70
N LEU A 31 6.93 -0.24 -0.65
CA LEU A 31 6.22 0.23 -1.83
C LEU A 31 6.55 1.69 -2.11
N THR A 32 6.64 2.05 -3.38
CA THR A 32 6.61 3.45 -3.83
C THR A 32 5.18 3.95 -3.98
N MET A 33 4.97 5.26 -3.98
CA MET A 33 3.66 5.87 -4.21
C MET A 33 3.09 5.54 -5.59
N ASP A 34 3.94 5.36 -6.60
CA ASP A 34 3.49 4.92 -7.92
C ASP A 34 2.96 3.48 -7.89
N GLN A 35 3.61 2.59 -7.13
CA GLN A 35 3.12 1.22 -6.93
C GLN A 35 1.82 1.21 -6.12
N VAL A 36 1.71 2.06 -5.10
CA VAL A 36 0.47 2.24 -4.32
C VAL A 36 -0.66 2.70 -5.21
N LYS A 37 -0.45 3.73 -6.05
CA LYS A 37 -1.44 4.23 -7.00
C LYS A 37 -1.87 3.16 -8.00
N LYS A 38 -0.90 2.40 -8.53
CA LYS A 38 -1.18 1.29 -9.44
C LYS A 38 -2.07 0.24 -8.76
N LEU A 39 -1.75 -0.16 -7.54
CA LEU A 39 -2.59 -1.09 -6.76
C LEU A 39 -3.99 -0.52 -6.49
N ALA A 40 -4.08 0.78 -6.18
CA ALA A 40 -5.34 1.47 -5.93
C ALA A 40 -6.25 1.51 -7.17
N GLU A 41 -5.69 1.66 -8.37
CA GLU A 41 -6.42 1.57 -9.63
C GLU A 41 -6.77 0.11 -9.98
N ASP A 42 -5.82 -0.81 -9.87
CA ASP A 42 -6.02 -2.24 -10.14
C ASP A 42 -7.06 -2.89 -9.21
N GLN A 43 -7.30 -2.29 -8.05
CA GLN A 43 -8.27 -2.76 -7.04
C GLN A 43 -9.46 -1.83 -6.87
N LYS A 44 -9.65 -0.81 -7.74
CA LYS A 44 -10.64 0.24 -7.53
C LYS A 44 -12.06 -0.25 -7.23
N ASP A 45 -12.50 -1.34 -7.89
CA ASP A 45 -13.86 -1.89 -7.76
C ASP A 45 -14.07 -2.64 -6.44
N ARG A 46 -12.99 -2.89 -5.69
CA ARG A 46 -13.00 -3.56 -4.38
C ARG A 46 -12.73 -2.62 -3.22
N LEU A 47 -12.18 -1.44 -3.51
CA LEU A 47 -11.86 -0.43 -2.52
C LEU A 47 -13.07 0.49 -2.32
N THR A 48 -13.15 1.08 -1.14
CA THR A 48 -14.26 1.97 -0.75
C THR A 48 -13.93 3.44 -0.99
N GLY A 49 -12.67 3.77 -1.26
CA GLY A 49 -12.21 5.12 -1.54
C GLY A 49 -12.88 5.75 -2.77
N ALA A 50 -13.48 6.93 -2.58
CA ALA A 50 -14.18 7.67 -3.62
C ALA A 50 -13.26 8.20 -4.75
N ASN A 51 -11.98 8.41 -4.46
CA ASN A 51 -10.98 8.89 -5.41
C ASN A 51 -9.65 8.15 -5.23
N LEU A 52 -8.71 8.37 -6.15
CA LEU A 52 -7.41 7.70 -6.13
C LEU A 52 -6.64 7.96 -4.82
N TYR A 53 -6.69 9.19 -4.28
CA TYR A 53 -6.09 9.50 -2.98
C TYR A 53 -6.67 8.64 -1.84
N ALA A 54 -8.01 8.57 -1.73
CA ALA A 54 -8.68 7.77 -0.71
C ALA A 54 -8.41 6.27 -0.87
N ARG A 55 -8.39 5.76 -2.10
CA ARG A 55 -8.04 4.36 -2.40
C ARG A 55 -6.58 4.06 -2.06
N SER A 56 -5.65 4.96 -2.39
CA SER A 56 -4.23 4.82 -2.01
C SER A 56 -4.05 4.77 -0.49
N ARG A 57 -4.80 5.55 0.29
CA ARG A 57 -4.80 5.44 1.76
C ARG A 57 -5.27 4.07 2.25
N GLU A 58 -6.27 3.48 1.60
CA GLU A 58 -6.78 2.14 1.94
C GLU A 58 -5.71 1.05 1.66
N ILE A 59 -5.00 1.16 0.54
CA ILE A 59 -3.83 0.31 0.24
C ILE A 59 -2.76 0.46 1.32
N MET A 60 -2.38 1.69 1.66
CA MET A 60 -1.37 1.97 2.70
C MET A 60 -1.82 1.48 4.09
N GLY A 61 -3.11 1.54 4.40
CA GLY A 61 -3.69 0.95 5.61
C GLY A 61 -3.52 -0.55 5.67
N THR A 62 -3.66 -1.24 4.53
CA THR A 62 -3.38 -2.68 4.43
C THR A 62 -1.92 -2.98 4.74
N CYS A 63 -0.99 -2.15 4.26
CA CYS A 63 0.45 -2.29 4.53
C CYS A 63 0.82 -2.24 6.02
N VAL A 64 0.00 -1.60 6.88
CA VAL A 64 0.22 -1.60 8.34
C VAL A 64 0.18 -3.02 8.91
N SER A 65 -0.84 -3.80 8.53
CA SER A 65 -0.98 -5.19 9.00
C SER A 65 0.09 -6.12 8.40
N MET A 66 0.57 -5.78 7.20
CA MET A 66 1.58 -6.54 6.48
C MET A 66 3.01 -6.15 6.86
N ARG A 67 3.17 -5.07 7.63
CA ARG A 67 4.45 -4.45 7.98
C ARG A 67 5.28 -4.19 6.72
N VAL A 68 4.66 -3.53 5.74
CA VAL A 68 5.32 -3.12 4.50
C VAL A 68 5.50 -1.61 4.57
N ASN A 69 6.73 -1.15 4.35
CA ASN A 69 7.05 0.27 4.34
C ASN A 69 6.50 0.95 3.08
N VAL A 70 6.31 2.27 3.15
CA VAL A 70 5.88 3.07 2.00
C VAL A 70 6.79 4.29 1.92
N GLU A 71 7.44 4.50 0.77
CA GLU A 71 8.42 5.57 0.58
C GLU A 71 9.55 5.57 1.64
N GLY A 72 9.98 4.37 2.05
CA GLY A 72 11.01 4.17 3.06
C GLY A 72 10.56 4.48 4.50
N MET A 73 9.28 4.81 4.70
CA MET A 73 8.69 5.11 6.01
C MET A 73 7.85 3.93 6.51
N ALA A 74 7.71 3.80 7.83
CA ALA A 74 6.72 2.91 8.39
C ALA A 74 5.32 3.31 7.88
N PRO A 75 4.41 2.35 7.60
CA PRO A 75 3.15 2.63 6.91
C PRO A 75 2.23 3.60 7.69
N LYS A 76 2.32 3.63 9.03
CA LYS A 76 1.61 4.62 9.85
C LYS A 76 2.15 6.04 9.64
N ASP A 77 3.47 6.18 9.56
CA ASP A 77 4.13 7.47 9.33
C ASP A 77 3.87 7.95 7.90
N ALA A 78 3.87 7.04 6.92
CA ALA A 78 3.50 7.37 5.55
C ALA A 78 2.04 7.84 5.44
N LEU A 79 1.09 7.22 6.16
CA LEU A 79 -0.31 7.67 6.22
C LEU A 79 -0.45 9.07 6.84
N GLN A 80 0.36 9.36 7.85
CA GLN A 80 0.43 10.69 8.46
C GLN A 80 0.99 11.71 7.47
N ALA A 81 2.12 11.41 6.82
CA ALA A 81 2.73 12.23 5.78
C ALA A 81 1.77 12.50 4.61
N MET A 82 0.95 11.51 4.24
CA MET A 82 -0.10 11.66 3.23
C MET A 82 -1.20 12.63 3.66
N SER A 83 -1.55 12.64 4.95
CA SER A 83 -2.54 13.57 5.52
C SER A 83 -1.97 15.00 5.63
N GLU A 84 -0.65 15.13 5.82
CA GLU A 84 0.09 16.40 5.82
C GLU A 84 0.37 16.92 4.40
N GLY A 85 -0.02 16.18 3.36
CA GLY A 85 0.12 16.60 1.97
C GLY A 85 1.51 16.36 1.37
N ARG A 86 2.40 15.61 2.03
CA ARG A 86 3.75 15.30 1.50
C ARG A 86 3.78 14.51 0.20
N PHE A 87 2.66 13.88 -0.16
CA PHE A 87 2.51 13.14 -1.42
C PHE A 87 1.52 13.79 -2.39
N SER A 88 1.09 15.03 -2.15
CA SER A 88 0.03 15.68 -2.94
C SER A 88 0.39 15.77 -4.43
N GLU A 89 1.67 15.98 -4.74
CA GLU A 89 2.22 15.99 -6.10
C GLU A 89 1.97 14.71 -6.90
N HIS A 90 1.76 13.57 -6.25
CA HIS A 90 1.37 12.33 -6.94
C HIS A 90 -0.13 12.29 -7.31
N PHE A 91 -0.96 13.22 -6.81
CA PHE A 91 -2.41 13.24 -7.01
C PHE A 91 -2.93 14.53 -7.67
N SER A 92 -2.03 15.44 -8.03
CA SER A 92 -2.31 16.66 -8.78
C SER A 92 -2.52 16.41 -10.27
#